data_AF-A0A3E3ITG1-F1
#
_entry.id   AF-A0A3E3ITG1-F1
#
_cell.length_a   1.000
_cell.length_b   1.000
_cell.length_c   1.000
_cell.angle_alpha   90.00
_cell.angle_beta   90.00
_cell.angle_gamma   90.00
#
_symmetry.space_group_name_H-M   'P 1'
#
loop_
_entity.id
_entity.type
_entity.pdbx_description
1 polymer ?
#
loop_
_entity_poly.entity_id
_entity_poly.type
_entity_poly.pdbx_seq_one_letter_code
_entity_poly.pdbx_strand_id
1 'polypeptide(L)'
;MKNRKLPFGYMLRMGKVCIKEPEAEVVRLIFHSYQEGASYNQLVESLGSQPVPYREDGQPWNKNMVARILQDERYTGIDDFPRVIEPEIFQTTQQKRPKTGGSPEKAKELRLLRGLVVCAHCGAPMARNQRDNWTCPQCGGPPVRKTGPELLADLQRLLTPYTRHPEKIQAPPYRTREHRDLELRLEQAMTSVNEAEQPAYQAALALAAAQLTDIGPERYESARIRRLLERKCQTDLTPTLIRQITAKILLGPTGAIAVKLKNGQILGKEPQS
;
A
#
# COMPACT_ATOMS: atom_id res chain seq x y z
N MET A 1 -2.02 -18.24 22.89
CA MET A 1 -0.82 -18.75 23.59
C MET A 1 -0.47 -17.79 24.72
N LYS A 2 -0.51 -18.23 25.99
CA LYS A 2 -0.13 -17.38 27.15
C LYS A 2 1.36 -17.00 27.02
N ASN A 3 1.74 -15.75 27.24
CA ASN A 3 3.15 -15.32 27.23
C ASN A 3 3.84 -15.73 28.55
N ARG A 4 5.15 -16.03 28.52
CA ARG A 4 5.93 -16.23 29.77
C ARG A 4 5.99 -14.89 30.52
N LYS A 5 5.96 -14.95 31.87
CA LYS A 5 6.09 -13.77 32.73
C LYS A 5 7.52 -13.22 32.79
N LEU A 6 8.51 -14.08 32.57
CA LEU A 6 9.94 -13.74 32.46
C LEU A 6 10.49 -14.18 31.10
N PRO A 7 11.49 -13.48 30.53
CA PRO A 7 12.19 -13.92 29.32
C PRO A 7 12.89 -15.27 29.56
N PHE A 8 13.07 -16.01 28.47
CA PHE A 8 13.80 -17.28 28.46
C PHE A 8 15.30 -17.00 28.73
N GLY A 9 15.95 -17.72 29.64
CA GLY A 9 17.34 -17.39 30.06
C GLY A 9 17.44 -16.75 31.45
N TYR A 10 16.31 -16.41 32.07
CA TYR A 10 16.26 -15.82 33.40
C TYR A 10 15.36 -16.59 34.36
N MET A 11 15.71 -16.53 35.65
CA MET A 11 14.89 -17.05 36.74
C MET A 11 14.82 -16.05 37.90
N LEU A 12 13.76 -16.12 38.70
CA LEU A 12 13.64 -15.30 39.91
C LEU A 12 14.17 -16.08 41.11
N ARG A 13 15.17 -15.54 41.82
CA ARG A 13 15.65 -16.06 43.11
C ARG A 13 15.61 -14.94 44.15
N MET A 14 14.90 -15.17 45.26
CA MET A 14 14.79 -14.22 46.38
C MET A 14 14.42 -12.79 45.92
N GLY A 15 13.48 -12.67 44.99
CA GLY A 15 13.02 -11.38 44.46
C GLY A 15 13.97 -10.69 43.48
N LYS A 16 15.14 -11.27 43.16
CA LYS A 16 16.07 -10.76 42.15
C LYS A 16 16.07 -11.64 40.91
N VAL A 17 16.22 -11.01 39.74
CA VAL A 17 16.37 -11.72 38.47
C VAL A 17 17.82 -12.24 38.38
N CYS A 18 17.96 -13.55 38.22
CA CYS A 18 19.24 -14.22 38.02
C CYS A 18 19.28 -14.89 36.64
N ILE A 19 20.48 -15.04 36.10
CA ILE A 19 20.69 -15.82 34.87
C ILE A 19 20.39 -17.29 35.18
N LYS A 20 19.75 -17.97 34.23
CA LYS A 20 19.64 -19.43 34.22
C LYS A 20 20.53 -19.95 33.11
N GLU A 21 21.74 -20.35 33.49
CA GLU A 21 22.87 -20.65 32.61
C GLU A 21 22.52 -21.61 31.48
N PRO A 22 21.80 -22.73 31.71
CA PRO A 22 21.38 -23.62 30.63
C PRO A 22 20.47 -22.95 29.60
N GLU A 23 19.57 -22.05 30.01
CA GLU A 23 18.71 -21.32 29.07
C GLU A 23 19.45 -20.13 28.43
N ALA A 24 20.33 -19.47 29.19
CA ALA A 24 21.11 -18.34 28.71
C ALA A 24 22.13 -18.74 27.62
N GLU A 25 22.69 -19.94 27.71
CA GLU A 25 23.57 -20.50 26.68
C GLU A 25 22.83 -20.68 25.35
N VAL A 26 21.58 -21.13 25.41
CA VAL A 26 20.72 -21.26 24.23
C VAL A 26 20.40 -19.89 23.64
N VAL A 27 20.19 -18.86 24.47
CA VAL A 27 20.03 -17.48 23.97
C VAL A 27 21.29 -17.03 23.24
N ARG A 28 22.48 -17.23 23.81
CA ARG A 28 23.77 -16.90 23.16
C ARG A 28 23.92 -17.60 21.81
N LEU A 29 23.61 -18.89 21.74
CA LEU A 29 23.65 -19.66 20.50
C LEU A 29 22.68 -19.10 19.45
N ILE A 30 21.45 -18.76 19.85
CA ILE A 30 20.45 -18.19 18.92
C ILE A 30 20.97 -16.88 18.31
N PHE A 31 21.55 -15.99 19.12
CA PHE A 31 22.12 -14.73 18.62
C PHE A 31 23.33 -14.99 17.70
N HIS A 32 24.22 -15.89 18.06
CA HIS A 32 25.40 -16.25 17.25
C HIS A 32 25.00 -16.85 15.90
N SER A 33 24.21 -17.92 15.90
CA SER A 33 23.79 -18.60 14.67
C SER A 33 22.98 -17.66 13.76
N TYR A 34 22.19 -16.74 14.33
CA TYR A 34 21.50 -15.73 13.53
C TYR A 34 22.46 -14.72 12.89
N GLN A 35 23.53 -14.31 13.60
CA GLN A 35 24.56 -13.44 13.04
C GLN A 35 25.32 -14.10 11.88
N GLU A 36 25.54 -15.41 11.96
CA GLU A 36 26.13 -16.24 10.89
C GLU A 36 25.20 -16.43 9.69
N GLY A 37 23.96 -15.97 9.77
CA GLY A 37 23.00 -15.99 8.66
C GLY A 37 22.00 -17.14 8.71
N ALA A 38 21.89 -17.87 9.81
CA ALA A 38 20.88 -18.91 9.97
C ALA A 38 19.46 -18.31 9.89
N SER A 39 18.61 -18.94 9.09
CA SER A 39 17.18 -18.60 9.01
C SER A 39 16.43 -19.06 10.26
N TYR A 40 15.26 -18.44 10.51
CA TYR A 40 14.37 -18.86 11.62
C TYR A 40 14.01 -20.36 11.59
N ASN A 41 13.97 -20.98 10.40
CA ASN A 41 13.66 -22.40 10.28
C ASN A 41 14.83 -23.26 10.76
N GLN A 42 16.06 -22.92 10.33
CA GLN A 42 17.28 -23.61 10.75
C GLN A 42 17.51 -23.47 12.25
N LEU A 43 17.19 -22.30 12.82
CA LEU A 43 17.24 -22.10 14.27
C LEU A 43 16.25 -23.00 15.00
N VAL A 44 14.99 -23.07 14.55
CA VAL A 44 14.00 -23.96 15.18
C VAL A 44 14.39 -25.44 15.08
N GLU A 45 14.96 -25.86 13.96
CA GLU A 45 15.46 -27.23 13.75
C GLU A 45 16.63 -27.55 14.68
N SER A 46 17.62 -26.67 14.78
CA SER A 46 18.76 -26.80 15.69
C SER A 46 18.32 -26.84 17.16
N LEU A 47 17.35 -25.99 17.53
CA LEU A 47 16.81 -25.91 18.89
C LEU A 47 15.93 -27.11 19.26
N GLY A 48 15.35 -27.80 18.28
CA GLY A 48 14.59 -29.03 18.50
C GLY A 48 15.46 -30.19 19.02
N SER A 49 16.76 -30.16 18.72
CA SER A 49 17.73 -31.19 19.15
C SER A 49 18.39 -30.88 20.50
N GLN A 50 18.04 -29.76 21.15
CA GLN A 50 18.62 -29.38 22.42
C GLN A 50 17.89 -29.98 23.63
N PRO A 51 18.60 -30.30 24.72
CA PRO A 51 18.00 -30.86 25.93
C PRO A 51 17.20 -29.83 26.73
N VAL A 52 17.29 -28.53 26.41
CA VAL A 52 16.65 -27.44 27.15
C VAL A 52 15.35 -27.03 26.45
N PRO A 53 14.17 -27.36 27.01
CA PRO A 53 12.90 -27.00 26.41
C PRO A 53 12.60 -25.51 26.65
N TYR A 54 11.92 -24.86 25.68
CA TYR A 54 11.50 -23.46 25.81
C TYR A 54 10.47 -23.25 26.94
N ARG A 55 9.74 -24.32 27.31
CA ARG A 55 8.73 -24.35 28.36
C ARG A 55 8.70 -25.73 29.02
N GLU A 56 8.31 -25.77 30.29
CA GLU A 56 8.13 -27.01 31.05
C GLU A 56 6.99 -27.90 30.51
N ASP A 57 6.10 -27.35 29.67
CA ASP A 57 4.99 -28.05 29.02
C ASP A 57 5.41 -28.89 27.79
N GLY A 58 6.70 -28.91 27.44
CA GLY A 58 7.25 -29.75 26.38
C GLY A 58 6.88 -29.31 24.96
N GLN A 59 6.36 -28.08 24.76
CA GLN A 59 6.04 -27.60 23.42
C GLN A 59 7.30 -27.44 22.54
N PRO A 60 7.25 -27.87 21.26
CA PRO A 60 8.37 -27.69 20.36
C PRO A 60 8.62 -26.22 20.06
N TRP A 61 9.88 -25.91 19.73
CA TRP A 61 10.28 -24.57 19.32
C TRP A 61 9.50 -24.09 18.10
N ASN A 62 9.14 -22.81 18.09
CA ASN A 62 8.49 -22.19 16.93
C ASN A 62 9.17 -20.87 16.57
N LYS A 63 8.96 -20.43 15.32
CA LYS A 63 9.59 -19.21 14.76
C LYS A 63 9.28 -17.95 15.59
N ASN A 64 8.10 -17.90 16.21
CA ASN A 64 7.68 -16.77 17.03
C ASN A 64 8.43 -16.71 18.37
N MET A 65 8.81 -17.86 18.94
CA MET A 65 9.64 -17.93 20.14
C MET A 65 11.03 -17.37 19.86
N VAL A 66 11.67 -17.83 18.78
CA VAL A 66 12.98 -17.33 18.33
C VAL A 66 12.91 -15.83 18.02
N ALA A 67 11.88 -15.38 17.30
CA ALA A 67 11.69 -13.96 16.99
C ALA A 67 11.51 -13.08 18.23
N ARG A 68 10.88 -13.59 19.30
CA ARG A 68 10.74 -12.88 20.57
C ARG A 68 12.07 -12.78 21.30
N ILE A 69 12.85 -13.86 21.36
CA ILE A 69 14.19 -13.84 21.99
C ILE A 69 15.07 -12.80 21.29
N LEU A 70 15.12 -12.82 19.97
CA LEU A 70 15.90 -11.87 19.17
C LEU A 70 15.40 -10.42 19.27
N GLN A 71 14.19 -10.16 19.78
CA GLN A 71 13.60 -8.82 19.93
C GLN A 71 13.76 -8.24 21.33
N ASP A 72 14.04 -9.06 22.33
CA ASP A 72 13.97 -8.66 23.72
C ASP A 72 15.26 -7.93 24.15
N GLU A 73 15.17 -6.61 24.34
CA GLU A 73 16.31 -5.77 24.71
C GLU A 73 16.85 -6.08 26.12
N ARG A 74 16.04 -6.77 26.96
CA ARG A 74 16.42 -7.14 28.33
C ARG A 74 17.63 -8.08 28.39
N TYR A 75 18.01 -8.74 27.29
CA TYR A 75 19.25 -9.53 27.24
C TYR A 75 20.53 -8.69 27.29
N THR A 76 20.44 -7.38 27.01
CA THR A 76 21.58 -6.45 27.04
C THR A 76 21.90 -5.89 28.44
N GLY A 77 21.03 -6.16 29.42
CA GLY A 77 21.18 -5.73 30.81
C GLY A 77 20.39 -4.48 31.20
N ILE A 78 19.25 -4.24 30.53
CA ILE A 78 18.31 -3.14 30.83
C ILE A 78 17.30 -3.62 31.90
N ASP A 79 16.74 -2.71 32.71
CA ASP A 79 15.68 -2.96 33.72
C ASP A 79 16.04 -4.00 34.80
N ASP A 80 17.22 -3.89 35.42
CA ASP A 80 17.73 -4.80 36.47
C ASP A 80 17.92 -6.27 36.02
N PHE A 81 17.87 -6.56 34.72
CA PHE A 81 18.22 -7.88 34.18
C PHE A 81 19.75 -8.03 34.10
N PRO A 82 20.31 -9.16 34.55
CA PRO A 82 21.72 -9.46 34.32
C PRO A 82 22.04 -9.57 32.82
N ARG A 83 23.20 -9.09 32.39
CA ARG A 83 23.59 -9.13 30.98
C ARG A 83 23.86 -10.57 30.50
N VAL A 84 23.19 -10.98 29.42
CA VAL A 84 23.43 -12.26 28.74
C VAL A 84 24.14 -12.06 27.40
N ILE A 85 23.82 -10.97 26.69
CA ILE A 85 24.34 -10.64 25.36
C ILE A 85 24.95 -9.24 25.38
N GLU A 86 26.04 -9.04 24.64
CA GLU A 86 26.62 -7.71 24.47
C GLU A 86 25.70 -6.79 23.65
N PRO A 87 25.53 -5.51 24.02
CA PRO A 87 24.69 -4.58 23.28
C PRO A 87 25.00 -4.50 21.79
N GLU A 88 26.27 -4.65 21.41
CA GLU A 88 26.75 -4.64 20.02
C GLU A 88 26.21 -5.82 19.21
N ILE A 89 26.20 -7.02 19.81
CA ILE A 89 25.65 -8.25 19.20
C ILE A 89 24.15 -8.07 18.96
N PHE A 90 23.45 -7.47 19.94
CA PHE A 90 22.03 -7.18 19.84
C PHE A 90 21.72 -6.17 18.72
N GLN A 91 22.46 -5.05 18.68
CA GLN A 91 22.28 -4.01 17.65
C GLN A 91 22.52 -4.56 16.24
N THR A 92 23.60 -5.31 16.04
CA THR A 92 23.93 -5.94 14.75
C THR A 92 22.83 -6.90 14.31
N THR A 93 22.27 -7.67 15.25
CA THR A 93 21.14 -8.56 15.00
C THR A 93 19.88 -7.79 14.61
N GLN A 94 19.57 -6.69 15.28
CA GLN A 94 18.43 -5.83 14.97
C GLN A 94 18.54 -5.16 13.59
N GLN A 95 19.75 -4.81 13.13
CA GLN A 95 19.98 -4.29 11.78
C GLN A 95 19.79 -5.36 10.69
N LYS A 96 20.23 -6.60 10.95
CA LYS A 96 20.06 -7.74 10.04
C LYS A 96 18.61 -8.24 9.99
N ARG A 97 17.83 -8.04 11.05
CA ARG A 97 16.42 -8.41 11.07
C ARG A 97 15.63 -7.55 10.09
N PRO A 98 14.87 -8.14 9.16
CA PRO A 98 13.84 -7.37 8.45
C PRO A 98 12.88 -6.83 9.51
N LYS A 99 12.62 -5.51 9.52
CA LYS A 99 11.64 -4.85 10.39
C LYS A 99 10.27 -5.54 10.20
N THR A 100 9.98 -6.56 10.99
CA THR A 100 8.81 -7.43 10.75
C THR A 100 7.67 -6.92 11.61
N GLY A 101 6.65 -6.37 10.94
CA GLY A 101 5.44 -5.80 11.53
C GLY A 101 4.80 -4.73 10.64
N GLY A 102 5.61 -4.04 9.84
CA GLY A 102 5.15 -3.29 8.68
C GLY A 102 5.58 -4.04 7.42
N SER A 103 4.66 -4.32 6.51
CA SER A 103 5.07 -4.52 5.11
C SER A 103 6.00 -3.35 4.73
N PRO A 104 7.10 -3.57 3.98
CA PRO A 104 8.00 -2.50 3.54
C PRO A 104 7.20 -1.28 3.09
N GLU A 105 7.66 -0.06 3.34
CA GLU A 105 6.86 1.14 2.99
C GLU A 105 6.41 1.09 1.53
N LYS A 106 7.31 0.64 0.64
CA LYS A 106 7.04 0.33 -0.77
C LYS A 106 5.91 -0.69 -0.98
N ALA A 107 5.82 -1.72 -0.14
CA ALA A 107 4.73 -2.70 -0.17
C ALA A 107 3.40 -2.15 0.39
N LYS A 108 3.41 -1.18 1.32
CA LYS A 108 2.20 -0.44 1.73
C LYS A 108 1.71 0.47 0.61
N GLU A 109 2.61 1.24 0.00
CA GLU A 109 2.30 2.13 -1.12
C GLU A 109 1.75 1.36 -2.32
N LEU A 110 2.31 0.19 -2.64
CA LEU A 110 1.78 -0.69 -3.68
C LEU A 110 0.34 -1.18 -3.41
N ARG A 111 -0.11 -1.23 -2.14
CA ARG A 111 -1.52 -1.55 -1.83
C ARG A 111 -2.47 -0.46 -2.35
N LEU A 112 -2.02 0.79 -2.42
CA LEU A 112 -2.82 1.89 -2.97
C LEU A 112 -3.14 1.69 -4.45
N LEU A 113 -2.25 1.06 -5.22
CA LEU A 113 -2.47 0.80 -6.64
C LEU A 113 -3.35 -0.44 -6.85
N ARG A 114 -3.24 -1.46 -5.99
CA ARG A 114 -4.02 -2.71 -6.13
C ARG A 114 -5.53 -2.49 -6.15
N GLY A 115 -6.03 -1.57 -5.32
CA GLY A 115 -7.47 -1.25 -5.26
C GLY A 115 -8.00 -0.51 -6.49
N LEU A 116 -7.15 -0.11 -7.44
CA LEU A 116 -7.57 0.53 -8.69
C LEU A 116 -7.66 -0.44 -9.87
N VAL A 117 -7.22 -1.69 -9.69
CA VAL A 117 -7.15 -2.66 -10.78
C VAL A 117 -8.54 -3.20 -11.11
N VAL A 118 -8.95 -3.00 -12.36
CA VAL A 118 -10.23 -3.44 -12.91
C VAL A 118 -9.99 -4.25 -14.18
N CYS A 119 -10.96 -5.10 -14.51
CA CYS A 119 -10.95 -5.87 -15.74
C CYS A 119 -11.07 -4.92 -16.93
N ALA A 120 -10.20 -5.06 -17.92
CA ALA A 120 -10.27 -4.24 -19.12
C ALA A 120 -11.50 -4.53 -20.01
N HIS A 121 -12.12 -5.70 -19.87
CA HIS A 121 -13.30 -6.10 -20.65
C HIS A 121 -14.62 -5.63 -20.02
N CYS A 122 -14.92 -6.04 -18.77
CA CYS A 122 -16.18 -5.68 -18.09
C CYS A 122 -16.06 -4.48 -17.13
N GLY A 123 -14.87 -3.96 -16.85
CA GLY A 123 -14.67 -2.85 -15.92
C GLY A 123 -14.86 -3.17 -14.44
N ALA A 124 -15.18 -4.43 -14.09
CA ALA A 124 -15.34 -4.91 -12.73
C ALA A 124 -14.00 -4.94 -11.96
N PRO A 125 -13.99 -4.68 -10.63
CA PRO A 125 -12.78 -4.82 -9.82
C PRO A 125 -12.22 -6.24 -9.89
N MET A 126 -10.90 -6.36 -10.10
CA MET A 126 -10.25 -7.67 -10.14
C MET A 126 -9.87 -8.15 -8.74
N ALA A 127 -10.03 -9.45 -8.50
CA ALA A 127 -9.62 -10.11 -7.27
C ALA A 127 -8.18 -10.64 -7.42
N ARG A 128 -7.36 -10.46 -6.39
CA ARG A 128 -5.96 -10.90 -6.36
C ARG A 128 -5.75 -11.93 -5.25
N ASN A 129 -5.18 -13.08 -5.58
CA ASN A 129 -4.84 -14.09 -4.59
C ASN A 129 -3.44 -13.87 -3.95
N GLN A 130 -3.05 -14.77 -3.04
CA GLN A 130 -1.75 -14.72 -2.35
C GLN A 130 -0.55 -14.97 -3.27
N ARG A 131 -0.76 -15.56 -4.46
CA ARG A 131 0.26 -15.86 -5.48
C ARG A 131 0.34 -14.80 -6.58
N ASP A 132 -0.34 -13.66 -6.39
CA ASP A 132 -0.36 -12.52 -7.31
C ASP A 132 -1.07 -12.81 -8.65
N ASN A 133 -1.98 -13.79 -8.66
CA ASN A 133 -2.89 -14.01 -9.79
C ASN A 133 -4.12 -13.13 -9.63
N TRP A 134 -4.45 -12.41 -10.70
CA TRP A 134 -5.61 -11.56 -10.83
C TRP A 134 -6.69 -12.27 -11.62
N THR A 135 -7.91 -12.32 -11.08
CA THR A 135 -9.08 -12.89 -11.74
C THR A 135 -10.22 -11.89 -11.74
N CYS A 136 -11.00 -11.89 -12.82
CA CYS A 136 -12.23 -11.10 -12.87
C CYS A 136 -13.40 -11.96 -12.38
N PRO A 137 -14.12 -11.56 -11.32
CA PRO A 137 -15.24 -12.34 -10.79
C PRO A 137 -16.46 -12.36 -11.71
N GLN A 138 -16.59 -11.39 -12.64
CA GLN A 138 -17.72 -11.31 -13.57
C GLN A 138 -17.42 -11.96 -14.92
N CYS A 139 -16.24 -11.70 -15.47
CA CYS A 139 -15.90 -12.09 -16.83
C CYS A 139 -15.40 -13.55 -16.94
N GLY A 140 -14.93 -14.18 -15.86
CA GLY A 140 -14.35 -15.54 -15.90
C GLY A 140 -13.08 -15.69 -16.75
N GLY A 141 -12.51 -14.58 -17.25
CA GLY A 141 -11.31 -14.58 -18.09
C GLY A 141 -10.09 -15.21 -17.42
N PRO A 142 -9.07 -15.60 -18.20
CA PRO A 142 -7.92 -16.35 -17.69
C PRO A 142 -7.21 -15.60 -16.57
N PRO A 143 -6.71 -16.31 -15.53
CA PRO A 143 -5.99 -15.68 -14.44
C PRO A 143 -4.70 -15.05 -14.96
N VAL A 144 -4.47 -13.78 -14.61
CA VAL A 144 -3.29 -13.03 -15.02
C VAL A 144 -2.33 -12.92 -13.84
N ARG A 145 -1.14 -13.51 -13.96
CA ARG A 145 -0.09 -13.35 -12.95
C ARG A 145 0.61 -12.01 -13.12
N LYS A 146 0.51 -11.13 -12.12
CA LYS A 146 1.24 -9.84 -12.12
C LYS A 146 1.52 -9.38 -10.69
N THR A 147 2.80 -9.37 -10.33
CA THR A 147 3.28 -8.96 -9.01
C THR A 147 3.15 -7.45 -8.82
N GLY A 148 3.21 -6.99 -7.57
CA GLY A 148 3.17 -5.55 -7.26
C GLY A 148 4.31 -4.75 -7.94
N PRO A 149 5.58 -5.21 -7.87
CA PRO A 149 6.68 -4.56 -8.56
C PRO A 149 6.55 -4.56 -10.08
N GLU A 150 6.10 -5.64 -10.70
CA GLU A 150 5.86 -5.70 -12.15
C GLU A 150 4.77 -4.72 -12.58
N LEU A 151 3.65 -4.68 -11.84
CA LEU A 151 2.59 -3.71 -12.08
C LEU A 151 3.10 -2.27 -12.01
N LEU A 152 3.89 -1.94 -10.99
CA LEU A 152 4.49 -0.61 -10.87
C LEU A 152 5.44 -0.30 -12.02
N ALA A 153 6.31 -1.24 -12.40
CA ALA A 153 7.24 -1.05 -13.51
C ALA A 153 6.51 -0.81 -14.83
N ASP A 154 5.42 -1.54 -15.08
CA ASP A 154 4.58 -1.34 -16.26
C ASP A 154 3.90 0.05 -16.25
N LEU A 155 3.36 0.47 -15.11
CA LEU A 155 2.74 1.80 -14.96
C LEU A 155 3.76 2.92 -15.17
N GLN A 156 4.95 2.79 -14.58
CA GLN A 156 6.04 3.74 -14.76
C GLN A 156 6.46 3.82 -16.22
N ARG A 157 6.61 2.68 -16.91
CA ARG A 157 6.95 2.62 -18.34
C ARG A 157 5.89 3.30 -19.19
N LEU A 158 4.60 3.10 -18.88
CA LEU A 158 3.48 3.70 -19.59
C LEU A 158 3.41 5.23 -19.39
N LEU A 159 3.71 5.72 -18.17
CA LEU A 159 3.60 7.13 -17.82
C LEU A 159 4.86 7.96 -18.14
N THR A 160 6.05 7.34 -18.22
CA THR A 160 7.32 8.04 -18.50
C THR A 160 7.29 8.89 -19.79
N PRO A 161 6.68 8.48 -20.92
CA PRO A 161 6.57 9.34 -22.10
C PRO A 161 5.81 10.65 -21.84
N TYR A 162 4.87 10.66 -20.89
CA TYR A 162 4.04 11.82 -20.55
C TYR A 162 4.73 12.78 -19.58
N THR A 163 5.85 12.39 -18.97
CA THR A 163 6.67 13.34 -18.17
C THR A 163 7.53 14.23 -19.06
N ARG A 164 7.93 13.74 -20.24
CA ARG A 164 8.63 14.50 -21.28
C ARG A 164 7.67 15.33 -22.14
N HIS A 165 6.46 14.81 -22.34
CA HIS A 165 5.43 15.43 -23.17
C HIS A 165 4.08 15.55 -22.43
N PRO A 166 3.97 16.38 -21.37
CA PRO A 166 2.72 16.54 -20.62
C PRO A 166 1.55 17.04 -21.48
N GLU A 167 1.82 17.74 -22.59
CA GLU A 167 0.82 18.23 -23.55
C GLU A 167 -0.06 17.12 -24.15
N LYS A 168 0.42 15.87 -24.15
CA LYS A 168 -0.34 14.69 -24.59
C LYS A 168 -1.48 14.33 -23.66
N ILE A 169 -1.50 14.87 -22.43
CA ILE A 169 -2.62 14.73 -21.51
C ILE A 169 -3.65 15.77 -21.89
N GLN A 170 -4.70 15.38 -22.60
CA GLN A 170 -5.70 16.30 -23.15
C GLN A 170 -6.95 16.29 -22.29
N ALA A 171 -7.50 17.48 -22.07
CA ALA A 171 -8.84 17.59 -21.52
C ALA A 171 -9.83 17.16 -22.62
N PRO A 172 -10.84 16.34 -22.30
CA PRO A 172 -11.91 16.08 -23.25
C PRO A 172 -12.53 17.42 -23.70
N PRO A 173 -12.94 17.54 -24.97
CA PRO A 173 -13.63 18.74 -25.44
C PRO A 173 -14.94 18.88 -24.66
N TYR A 174 -15.11 20.00 -23.95
CA TYR A 174 -16.39 20.30 -23.31
C TYR A 174 -17.35 20.82 -24.38
N ARG A 175 -18.62 20.42 -24.29
CA ARG A 175 -19.70 21.01 -25.10
C ARG A 175 -20.45 21.98 -24.20
N THR A 176 -20.40 23.27 -24.51
CA THR A 176 -21.31 24.24 -23.92
C THR A 176 -22.73 23.81 -24.28
N ARG A 177 -23.57 23.51 -23.29
CA ARG A 177 -25.00 23.31 -23.52
C ARG A 177 -25.69 24.64 -23.25
N GLU A 178 -26.63 24.98 -24.12
CA GLU A 178 -27.53 26.10 -23.86
C GLU A 178 -28.54 25.65 -22.82
N HIS A 179 -28.60 26.34 -21.68
CA HIS A 179 -29.55 26.06 -20.60
C HIS A 179 -30.76 26.98 -20.73
N ARG A 180 -31.35 27.05 -21.94
CA ARG A 180 -32.39 28.02 -22.30
C ARG A 180 -33.55 28.06 -21.31
N ASP A 181 -33.98 26.91 -20.81
CA ASP A 181 -35.08 26.85 -19.85
C ASP A 181 -34.71 27.49 -18.49
N LEU A 182 -33.46 27.34 -18.05
CA LEU A 182 -32.97 27.96 -16.81
C LEU A 182 -32.69 29.47 -17.01
N GLU A 183 -32.19 29.85 -18.18
CA GLU A 183 -32.00 31.25 -18.58
C GLU A 183 -33.35 31.98 -18.61
N LEU A 184 -34.37 31.39 -19.25
CA LEU A 184 -35.73 31.94 -19.31
C LEU A 184 -36.37 32.04 -17.92
N ARG A 185 -36.18 31.03 -17.06
CA ARG A 185 -36.68 31.07 -15.67
C ARG A 185 -36.03 32.18 -14.85
N LEU A 186 -34.74 32.41 -15.03
CA LEU A 186 -34.03 33.52 -14.39
C LEU A 186 -34.56 34.86 -14.89
N GLU A 187 -34.73 35.01 -16.21
CA GLU A 187 -35.25 36.23 -16.83
C GLU A 187 -36.67 36.56 -16.36
N GLN A 188 -37.56 35.56 -16.31
CA GLN A 188 -38.92 35.69 -15.78
C GLN A 188 -38.93 36.09 -14.30
N ALA A 189 -38.03 35.53 -13.49
CA ALA A 189 -37.91 35.88 -12.08
C ALA A 189 -37.38 37.31 -11.88
N MET A 190 -36.44 37.75 -12.72
CA MET A 190 -35.88 39.11 -12.66
C MET A 190 -36.84 40.19 -13.16
N THR A 191 -37.78 39.85 -14.04
CA THR A 191 -38.78 40.78 -14.60
C THR A 191 -40.10 40.81 -13.84
N SER A 192 -40.26 39.94 -12.84
CA SER A 192 -41.47 39.86 -12.01
C SER A 192 -41.59 41.10 -11.11
N VAL A 193 -42.81 41.65 -11.01
CA VAL A 193 -43.12 42.85 -10.21
C VAL A 193 -43.14 42.57 -8.69
N ASN A 194 -43.18 41.29 -8.29
CA ASN A 194 -43.15 40.91 -6.88
C ASN A 194 -41.69 40.84 -6.37
N GLU A 195 -41.39 41.60 -5.31
CA GLU A 195 -40.10 41.74 -4.62
C GLU A 195 -39.55 40.45 -3.95
N ALA A 196 -39.95 39.27 -4.40
CA ALA A 196 -39.34 38.04 -3.92
C ALA A 196 -37.97 37.89 -4.59
N GLU A 197 -36.89 38.30 -3.91
CA GLU A 197 -35.51 38.09 -4.38
C GLU A 197 -35.15 36.59 -4.46
N GLN A 198 -35.80 35.77 -3.65
CA GLN A 198 -35.47 34.37 -3.44
C GLN A 198 -35.57 33.49 -4.70
N PRO A 199 -36.61 33.58 -5.55
CA PRO A 199 -36.71 32.80 -6.78
C PRO A 199 -35.65 33.19 -7.82
N ALA A 200 -35.33 34.48 -7.94
CA ALA A 200 -34.27 34.95 -8.84
C ALA A 200 -32.89 34.42 -8.39
N TYR A 201 -32.61 34.49 -7.09
CA TYR A 201 -31.39 33.92 -6.52
C TYR A 201 -31.27 32.41 -6.76
N GLN A 202 -32.35 31.66 -6.54
CA GLN A 202 -32.37 30.21 -6.79
C GLN A 202 -32.19 29.87 -8.26
N ALA A 203 -32.84 30.61 -9.17
CA ALA A 203 -32.68 30.42 -10.61
C ALA A 203 -31.24 30.71 -11.08
N ALA A 204 -30.62 31.76 -10.55
CA ALA A 204 -29.23 32.11 -10.84
C ALA A 204 -28.27 31.02 -10.35
N LEU A 205 -28.46 30.52 -9.13
CA LEU A 205 -27.67 29.40 -8.61
C LEU A 205 -27.84 28.13 -9.45
N ALA A 206 -29.08 27.82 -9.87
CA ALA A 206 -29.36 26.65 -10.70
C ALA A 206 -28.69 26.74 -12.07
N LEU A 207 -28.76 27.91 -12.73
CA LEU A 207 -28.10 28.15 -14.01
C LEU A 207 -26.57 28.06 -13.88
N ALA A 208 -25.99 28.73 -12.88
CA ALA A 208 -24.56 28.67 -12.61
C ALA A 208 -24.09 27.24 -12.30
N ALA A 209 -24.85 26.48 -11.51
CA ALA A 209 -24.54 25.09 -11.20
C ALA A 209 -24.58 24.21 -12.45
N ALA A 210 -25.55 24.40 -13.35
CA ALA A 210 -25.66 23.68 -14.60
C ALA A 210 -24.49 23.98 -15.55
N GLN A 211 -24.14 25.27 -15.69
CA GLN A 211 -22.98 25.70 -16.48
C GLN A 211 -21.65 25.17 -15.92
N LEU A 212 -21.47 25.18 -14.59
CA LEU A 212 -20.27 24.61 -13.96
C LEU A 212 -20.20 23.09 -14.13
N THR A 213 -21.34 22.40 -14.12
CA THR A 213 -21.42 20.96 -14.37
C THR A 213 -20.96 20.61 -15.78
N ASP A 214 -21.29 21.44 -16.78
CA ASP A 214 -20.87 21.25 -18.17
C ASP A 214 -19.36 21.41 -18.39
N ILE A 215 -18.69 22.25 -17.59
CA ILE A 215 -17.23 22.40 -17.64
C ILE A 215 -16.54 21.13 -17.14
N GLY A 216 -17.11 20.49 -16.12
CA GLY A 216 -16.63 19.25 -15.52
C GLY A 216 -15.26 19.38 -14.82
N PRO A 217 -14.89 18.39 -13.99
CA PRO A 217 -13.57 18.37 -13.34
C PRO A 217 -12.43 18.06 -14.30
N GLU A 218 -12.70 17.58 -15.51
CA GLU A 218 -11.70 16.99 -16.41
C GLU A 218 -10.66 18.01 -16.88
N ARG A 219 -11.07 19.27 -17.13
CA ARG A 219 -10.13 20.34 -17.53
C ARG A 219 -9.16 20.67 -16.41
N TYR A 220 -9.66 20.77 -15.18
CA TYR A 220 -8.85 20.97 -13.98
C TYR A 220 -7.91 19.79 -13.76
N GLU A 221 -8.42 18.56 -13.85
CA GLU A 221 -7.62 17.35 -13.67
C GLU A 221 -6.54 17.23 -14.75
N SER A 222 -6.81 17.59 -16.01
CA SER A 222 -5.75 17.63 -17.04
C SER A 222 -4.63 18.60 -16.68
N ALA A 223 -4.97 19.84 -16.28
CA ALA A 223 -3.96 20.80 -15.86
C ALA A 223 -3.18 20.33 -14.61
N ARG A 224 -3.87 19.73 -13.64
CA ARG A 224 -3.27 19.18 -12.42
C ARG A 224 -2.34 18.01 -12.71
N ILE A 225 -2.76 17.06 -13.55
CA ILE A 225 -1.95 15.90 -13.91
C ILE A 225 -0.70 16.32 -14.69
N ARG A 226 -0.80 17.29 -15.62
CA ARG A 226 0.38 17.85 -16.31
C ARG A 226 1.41 18.39 -15.32
N ARG A 227 0.98 19.26 -14.40
CA ARG A 227 1.86 19.82 -13.35
C ARG A 227 2.49 18.75 -12.46
N LEU A 228 1.77 17.68 -12.15
CA LEU A 228 2.28 16.57 -11.33
C LEU A 228 3.35 15.73 -12.05
N LEU A 229 3.29 15.66 -13.39
CA LEU A 229 4.23 14.91 -14.21
C LEU A 229 5.39 15.76 -14.75
N GLU A 230 5.24 17.09 -14.76
CA GLU A 230 6.28 18.03 -15.17
C GLU A 230 7.58 17.80 -14.38
N ARG A 231 8.69 17.69 -15.12
CA ARG A 231 10.06 17.52 -14.57
C ARG A 231 10.26 16.25 -13.72
N LYS A 232 9.41 15.23 -13.89
CA LYS A 232 9.57 13.92 -13.25
C LYS A 232 10.30 12.93 -14.18
N CYS A 233 11.19 12.14 -13.60
CA CYS A 233 11.82 11.00 -14.25
C CYS A 233 11.15 9.69 -13.84
N GLN A 234 11.49 8.59 -14.51
CA GLN A 234 10.91 7.27 -14.24
C GLN A 234 11.04 6.82 -12.78
N THR A 235 12.15 7.18 -12.12
CA THR A 235 12.42 6.91 -10.70
C THR A 235 11.55 7.73 -9.76
N ASP A 236 11.05 8.88 -10.20
CA ASP A 236 10.23 9.80 -9.40
C ASP A 236 8.73 9.45 -9.45
N LEU A 237 8.35 8.52 -10.34
CA LEU A 237 6.98 8.01 -10.46
C LEU A 237 6.68 7.03 -9.33
N THR A 238 6.55 7.56 -8.12
CA THR A 238 6.19 6.80 -6.92
C THR A 238 4.76 6.27 -7.01
N PRO A 239 4.43 5.16 -6.31
CA PRO A 239 3.07 4.63 -6.31
C PRO A 239 2.03 5.65 -5.81
N THR A 240 2.42 6.55 -4.90
CA THR A 240 1.59 7.63 -4.39
C THR A 240 1.26 8.66 -5.48
N LEU A 241 2.25 9.10 -6.24
CA LEU A 241 2.03 10.00 -7.40
C LEU A 241 1.13 9.35 -8.45
N ILE A 242 1.40 8.08 -8.79
CA ILE A 242 0.58 7.33 -9.76
C ILE A 242 -0.87 7.22 -9.26
N ARG A 243 -1.09 6.96 -7.98
CA ARG A 243 -2.42 6.95 -7.36
C ARG A 243 -3.12 8.32 -7.42
N GLN A 244 -2.38 9.43 -7.34
CA GLN A 244 -2.96 10.77 -7.39
C GLN A 244 -3.55 11.11 -8.76
N ILE A 245 -2.98 10.59 -9.84
CA ILE A 245 -3.40 10.89 -11.23
C ILE A 245 -4.29 9.81 -11.85
N THR A 246 -4.26 8.59 -11.32
CA THR A 246 -4.97 7.43 -11.86
C THR A 246 -6.37 7.30 -11.25
N ALA A 247 -7.38 7.13 -12.11
CA ALA A 247 -8.74 6.75 -11.71
C ALA A 247 -8.92 5.23 -11.65
N LYS A 248 -8.47 4.50 -12.70
CA LYS A 248 -8.54 3.04 -12.78
C LYS A 248 -7.34 2.47 -13.55
N ILE A 249 -6.91 1.26 -13.20
CA ILE A 249 -5.90 0.50 -13.92
C ILE A 249 -6.61 -0.67 -14.59
N LEU A 250 -6.64 -0.68 -15.92
CA LEU A 250 -7.27 -1.71 -16.74
C LEU A 250 -6.27 -2.83 -16.98
N LEU A 251 -6.59 -4.05 -16.55
CA LEU A 251 -5.76 -5.23 -16.78
C LEU A 251 -6.47 -6.17 -17.78
N GLY A 252 -5.80 -6.44 -18.90
CA GLY A 252 -6.28 -7.32 -19.96
C GLY A 252 -5.89 -8.79 -19.75
N PRO A 253 -6.51 -9.73 -20.51
CA PRO A 253 -6.29 -11.17 -20.35
C PRO A 253 -4.86 -11.63 -20.69
N THR A 254 -4.13 -10.88 -21.52
CA THR A 254 -2.73 -11.13 -21.87
C THR A 254 -1.74 -10.53 -20.88
N GLY A 255 -2.21 -9.83 -19.85
CA GLY A 255 -1.37 -9.09 -18.92
C GLY A 255 -0.95 -7.69 -19.39
N ALA A 256 -1.48 -7.23 -20.52
CA ALA A 256 -1.37 -5.84 -20.95
C ALA A 256 -2.12 -4.91 -19.97
N ILE A 257 -1.55 -3.72 -19.73
CA ILE A 257 -2.17 -2.71 -18.88
C ILE A 257 -2.53 -1.46 -19.66
N ALA A 258 -3.66 -0.85 -19.30
CA ALA A 258 -4.02 0.51 -19.67
C ALA A 258 -4.39 1.30 -18.41
N VAL A 259 -4.26 2.62 -18.45
CA VAL A 259 -4.50 3.50 -17.30
C VAL A 259 -5.56 4.51 -17.68
N LYS A 260 -6.69 4.49 -16.96
CA LYS A 260 -7.66 5.58 -17.01
C LYS A 260 -7.25 6.63 -15.99
N LEU A 261 -6.89 7.81 -16.48
CA LEU A 261 -6.57 8.98 -15.66
C LEU A 261 -7.83 9.63 -15.09
N LYS A 262 -7.65 10.51 -14.08
CA LYS A 262 -8.76 11.25 -13.45
C LYS A 262 -9.42 12.29 -14.35
N ASN A 263 -8.75 12.75 -15.40
CA ASN A 263 -9.37 13.55 -16.46
C ASN A 263 -10.20 12.71 -17.47
N GLY A 264 -10.35 11.41 -17.22
CA GLY A 264 -11.11 10.49 -18.08
C GLY A 264 -10.32 9.88 -19.24
N GLN A 265 -9.15 10.44 -19.58
CA GLN A 265 -8.30 9.93 -20.66
C GLN A 265 -7.74 8.54 -20.35
N ILE A 266 -7.73 7.66 -21.36
CA ILE A 266 -7.16 6.30 -21.25
C ILE A 266 -5.81 6.27 -21.96
N LEU A 267 -4.78 5.76 -21.27
CA LEU A 267 -3.42 5.59 -21.78
C LEU A 267 -3.11 4.10 -21.97
N GLY A 268 -2.51 3.73 -23.10
CA GLY A 268 -2.19 2.35 -23.46
C GLY A 268 -3.09 1.81 -24.57
N LYS A 269 -2.77 0.63 -25.10
CA LYS A 269 -3.66 -0.04 -26.07
C LYS A 269 -4.84 -0.62 -25.29
N GLU A 270 -6.07 -0.29 -25.70
CA GLU A 270 -7.23 -1.07 -25.29
C GLU A 270 -6.95 -2.54 -25.64
N PRO A 271 -6.97 -3.47 -24.68
CA PRO A 271 -6.86 -4.88 -25.01
C PRO A 271 -8.11 -5.21 -25.81
N GLN A 272 -7.94 -5.30 -27.13
CA GLN A 272 -8.98 -5.70 -28.07
C GLN A 272 -9.55 -7.04 -27.60
N SER A 273 -10.89 -7.07 -27.59
CA SER A 273 -11.75 -8.22 -27.26
C SER A 273 -11.30 -9.51 -27.92
#